data_AF-A0AAP6DVW1-F1
#
_entry.id   AF-A0AAP6DVW1-F1
#
_cell.length_a   1.000
_cell.length_b   1.000
_cell.length_c   1.000
_cell.angle_alpha   90.00
_cell.angle_beta   90.00
_cell.angle_gamma   90.00
#
_symmetry.space_group_name_H-M   'P 1'
#
loop_
_entity.id
_entity.type
_entity.pdbx_description
1 polymer ?
#
loop_
_entity_poly.entity_id
_entity_poly.type
_entity_poly.pdbx_seq_one_letter_code
_entity_poly.pdbx_strand_id
1 'polypeptide(L)' 'MEYINKKTNATVETDAKLAGDWVPASEFEKAIENLTVPQLKAKLDELGIEYNKKAQKAELLELLEAAKSEVE' A
#
# COMPACT_ATOMS: atom_id res chain seq x y z
N MET A 1 0.69 17.10 4.54
CA MET A 1 1.63 16.19 3.85
C MET A 1 1.09 14.77 3.92
N GLU A 2 1.14 14.02 2.83
CA GLU A 2 0.67 12.63 2.82
C GLU A 2 1.79 11.67 3.22
N TYR A 3 1.47 10.74 4.11
CA TYR A 3 2.37 9.71 4.60
C TYR A 3 1.73 8.33 4.45
N ILE A 4 2.52 7.34 4.11
CA ILE A 4 2.13 5.95 3.98
C ILE A 4 2.94 5.08 4.95
N ASN A 5 2.26 4.19 5.68
CA ASN A 5 2.88 3.26 6.61
C ASN A 5 3.48 2.05 5.87
N LYS A 6 4.75 1.70 6.07
CA LYS A 6 5.43 0.58 5.40
C LYS A 6 4.87 -0.81 5.76
N LYS A 7 4.25 -0.96 6.93
CA LYS A 7 3.73 -2.25 7.40
C LYS A 7 2.31 -2.48 6.91
N THR A 8 1.45 -1.50 7.18
CA THR A 8 0.00 -1.59 6.91
C THR A 8 -0.40 -0.93 5.59
N ASN A 9 0.54 -0.24 4.93
CA ASN A 9 0.30 0.61 3.76
C ASN A 9 -0.77 1.70 4.00
N ALA A 10 -1.14 1.99 5.24
CA ALA A 10 -2.15 3.01 5.57
C ALA A 10 -1.67 4.40 5.14
N THR A 11 -2.54 5.18 4.50
CA THR A 11 -2.27 6.58 4.11
C THR A 11 -2.87 7.52 5.14
N VAL A 12 -2.15 8.58 5.49
CA VAL A 12 -2.63 9.64 6.38
C VAL A 12 -2.17 10.99 5.88
N GLU A 13 -3.06 11.98 5.92
CA GLU A 13 -2.72 13.37 5.70
C GLU A 13 -2.43 14.04 7.04
N THR A 14 -1.22 14.58 7.19
CA THR A 14 -0.85 15.39 8.36
C THR A 14 0.22 16.41 8.00
N ASP A 15 0.20 17.56 8.65
CA ASP A 15 1.26 18.57 8.53
C ASP A 15 2.46 18.27 9.44
N ALA A 16 2.38 17.23 10.28
CA ALA A 16 3.46 16.79 11.14
C ALA A 16 4.37 15.77 10.45
N LYS A 17 5.67 15.80 10.75
CA LYS A 17 6.60 14.77 10.30
C LYS A 17 6.37 13.48 11.10
N LEU A 18 5.85 12.45 10.44
CA LEU A 18 5.73 11.12 11.03
C LEU A 18 7.07 10.39 11.02
N ALA A 19 7.33 9.63 12.09
CA ALA A 19 8.53 8.83 12.27
C ALA A 19 8.20 7.32 12.33
N GLY A 20 9.23 6.48 12.20
CA GLY A 20 9.12 5.03 12.33
C GLY A 20 8.72 4.34 11.02
N ASP A 21 7.52 3.73 11.03
CA ASP A 21 7.01 2.98 9.88
C ASP A 21 6.37 3.88 8.80
N TRP A 22 6.19 5.18 9.07
CA TRP A 22 5.62 6.14 8.13
C TRP A 22 6.68 6.75 7.21
N VAL A 23 6.40 6.77 5.90
CA VAL A 23 7.21 7.42 4.86
C VAL A 23 6.33 8.34 4.02
N PRO A 24 6.85 9.41 3.40
CA PRO A 24 6.04 10.27 2.53
C PRO A 24 5.38 9.48 1.40
N ALA A 25 4.15 9.82 1.02
CA ALA A 25 3.43 9.14 -0.06
C ALA A 25 4.27 9.08 -1.35
N SER A 26 4.92 10.16 -1.76
CA SER A 26 5.79 10.14 -2.95
C SER A 26 7.01 9.21 -2.86
N GLU A 27 7.56 8.99 -1.67
CA GLU A 27 8.63 7.99 -1.48
C GLU A 27 8.05 6.58 -1.52
N PHE A 28 6.85 6.41 -0.97
CA PHE A 28 6.15 5.15 -0.98
C PHE A 28 5.68 4.75 -2.36
N GLU A 29 5.13 5.66 -3.16
CA GLU A 29 4.73 5.45 -4.55
C GLU A 29 5.93 4.96 -5.37
N LYS A 30 7.10 5.58 -5.21
CA LYS A 30 8.35 5.07 -5.83
C LYS A 30 8.74 3.68 -5.33
N ALA A 31 8.59 3.42 -4.04
CA ALA A 31 8.89 2.10 -3.47
C ALA A 31 7.92 1.04 -4.00
N ILE A 32 6.64 1.36 -4.08
CA ILE A 32 5.56 0.58 -4.67
C ILE A 32 5.79 0.34 -6.16
N GLU A 33 6.22 1.34 -6.91
CA GLU A 33 6.66 1.23 -8.30
C GLU A 33 7.90 0.34 -8.45
N ASN A 34 8.70 0.18 -7.40
CA ASN A 34 9.76 -0.82 -7.32
C ASN A 34 9.30 -2.19 -6.79
N LEU A 35 8.17 -2.27 -6.09
CA LEU A 35 7.62 -3.55 -5.62
C LEU A 35 7.17 -4.41 -6.81
N THR A 36 7.50 -5.69 -6.73
CA THR A 36 7.16 -6.64 -7.77
C THR A 36 5.76 -7.21 -7.51
N VAL A 37 5.09 -7.66 -8.57
CA VAL A 37 3.81 -8.39 -8.52
C VAL A 37 3.73 -9.41 -7.36
N PRO A 38 4.72 -10.30 -7.14
CA PRO A 38 4.68 -11.23 -6.01
C PRO A 38 4.67 -10.56 -4.63
N GLN A 39 5.31 -9.40 -4.45
CA GLN A 39 5.29 -8.68 -3.18
C GLN A 39 3.92 -8.04 -2.92
N LEU A 40 3.29 -7.49 -3.96
CA LEU A 40 1.92 -6.98 -3.86
C LEU A 40 0.93 -8.09 -3.52
N LYS A 41 1.09 -9.25 -4.17
CA LYS A 41 0.29 -10.46 -3.87
C LYS A 41 0.47 -10.91 -2.43
N ALA A 42 1.70 -10.97 -1.93
CA ALA A 42 1.97 -11.33 -0.54
C ALA A 42 1.27 -10.38 0.43
N LYS A 43 1.29 -9.07 0.15
CA LYS A 43 0.58 -8.07 0.96
C LYS A 43 -0.94 -8.28 0.96
N LEU A 44 -1.53 -8.57 -0.19
CA LEU A 44 -2.95 -8.87 -0.29
C LEU A 44 -3.30 -10.18 0.45
N ASP A 45 -2.44 -11.18 0.37
CA ASP A 45 -2.55 -12.45 1.12
C ASP A 45 -2.49 -12.21 2.63
N GLU A 46 -1.54 -11.39 3.11
CA GLU A 46 -1.42 -11.01 4.53
C GLU A 46 -2.69 -10.29 5.05
N LEU A 47 -3.34 -9.51 4.17
CA LEU A 47 -4.57 -8.81 4.48
C LEU A 47 -5.82 -9.68 4.28
N GLY A 48 -5.69 -10.90 3.76
CA GLY A 48 -6.82 -11.79 3.45
C GLY A 48 -7.67 -11.32 2.26
N ILE A 49 -7.12 -10.45 1.40
CA ILE A 49 -7.80 -9.91 0.22
C ILE A 49 -7.62 -10.90 -0.93
N GLU A 50 -8.73 -11.38 -1.50
CA GLU A 50 -8.67 -12.18 -2.72
C GLU A 50 -8.34 -11.30 -3.93
N TYR A 51 -7.39 -11.77 -4.74
CA TYR A 51 -6.97 -11.11 -5.97
C TYR A 51 -6.89 -12.10 -7.11
N ASN A 52 -7.06 -11.61 -8.34
CA ASN A 52 -6.87 -12.45 -9.50
C ASN A 52 -5.38 -12.85 -9.62
N LYS A 53 -5.07 -14.15 -9.75
CA LYS A 53 -3.68 -14.61 -9.94
C LYS A 53 -3.05 -14.04 -11.21
N LYS A 54 -3.86 -13.63 -12.19
CA LYS A 54 -3.46 -12.93 -13.42
C LYS A 54 -3.54 -11.40 -13.30
N ALA A 55 -3.91 -10.85 -12.14
CA ALA A 55 -3.93 -9.42 -11.90
C ALA A 55 -2.55 -8.82 -12.17
N GLN A 56 -2.57 -7.66 -12.84
CA GLN A 56 -1.36 -6.91 -13.11
C GLN A 56 -0.96 -6.10 -11.88
N LYS A 57 0.24 -5.53 -11.92
CA LYS A 57 0.76 -4.70 -10.82
C LYS A 57 -0.21 -3.60 -10.42
N ALA A 58 -0.81 -2.90 -11.38
CA ALA A 58 -1.79 -1.84 -11.14
C ALA A 58 -3.03 -2.37 -10.40
N GLU A 59 -3.66 -3.42 -10.92
CA GLU A 59 -4.84 -4.06 -10.31
C GLU A 59 -4.56 -4.52 -8.86
N LEU A 60 -3.41 -5.14 -8.61
CA LEU A 60 -3.02 -5.56 -7.27
C LEU A 60 -2.81 -4.35 -6.34
N LEU A 61 -2.37 -3.22 -6.89
CA LEU A 61 -2.21 -1.99 -6.15
C LEU A 61 -3.55 -1.37 -5.78
N GLU A 62 -4.48 -1.31 -6.73
CA GLU A 62 -5.82 -0.79 -6.53
C GLU A 62 -6.59 -1.63 -5.51
N LEU A 63 -6.48 -2.97 -5.57
CA LEU A 63 -7.06 -3.84 -4.56
C LEU A 63 -6.47 -3.57 -3.17
N LEU A 64 -5.16 -3.33 -3.10
CA LEU A 64 -4.48 -3.04 -1.84
C LEU A 64 -4.93 -1.70 -1.26
N GLU A 65 -5.15 -0.70 -2.12
CA GLU A 65 -5.65 0.62 -1.71
C GLU A 65 -7.12 0.58 -1.31
N ALA A 66 -7.96 -0.06 -2.12
CA ALA A 66 -9.39 -0.22 -1.86
C ALA A 66 -9.65 -0.92 -0.54
N ALA A 67 -8.92 -1.99 -0.22
CA ALA A 67 -9.08 -2.71 1.03
C ALA A 67 -8.72 -1.91 2.29
N LYS A 68 -7.97 -0.81 2.18
CA LYS A 68 -7.70 0.09 3.30
C LYS A 68 -8.83 1.08 3.53
N SER A 69 -9.57 1.43 2.48
CA SER A 69 -10.68 2.37 2.56
C SER A 69 -11.91 1.77 3.25
N GLU A 70 -12.02 0.45 3.32
CA GLU A 70 -13.19 -0.25 3.89
C GLU A 70 -13.06 -0.55 5.39
N VAL A 71 -11.95 -0.16 6.04
CA VAL A 71 -11.73 -0.33 7.49
C VAL A 71 -11.96 0.97 8.28
N GLU A 72 -12.92 1.79 7.82
CA GLU A 72 -13.40 2.97 8.56
C GLU A 72 -14.49 2.62 9.59
#